data_AF-A0A966IA07-F1
#
_entry.id   AF-A0A966IA07-F1
#
_cell.length_a   1.000
_cell.length_b   1.000
_cell.length_c   1.000
_cell.angle_alpha   90.00
_cell.angle_beta   90.00
_cell.angle_gamma   90.00
#
_symmetry.space_group_name_H-M   'P 1'
#
loop_
_entity.id
_entity.type
_entity.pdbx_description
1 polymer ?
#
loop_
_entity_poly.entity_id
_entity_poly.type
_entity_poly.pdbx_seq_one_letter_code
_entity_poly.pdbx_strand_id
1 'polypeptide(L)'
;REWIETLEDENARADLTVEEEHDQKRLANWLGVAMEALNDREQFIVRERKLIDSPRTLESLGAELGLSKERVRQLEAAAFGKMRKYLEKNAGEVRNFL
;
A
#
# COMPACT_ATOMS: atom_id res chain seq x y z
N ARG A 1 -5.34 16.24 1.56
CA ARG A 1 -4.21 15.26 1.41
C ARG A 1 -4.54 14.07 2.31
N GLU A 2 -5.69 13.42 2.14
CA GLU A 2 -6.38 12.73 3.25
C GLU A 2 -6.72 11.25 3.00
N TRP A 3 -6.25 10.64 1.90
CA TRP A 3 -6.57 9.23 1.61
C TRP A 3 -5.57 8.25 2.23
N ILE A 4 -4.50 8.75 2.87
CA ILE A 4 -3.48 7.93 3.53
C ILE A 4 -3.87 7.66 4.99
N GLU A 5 -4.61 8.58 5.62
CA GLU A 5 -5.08 8.42 7.01
C GLU A 5 -6.20 7.37 7.12
N THR A 6 -7.06 7.24 6.10
CA THR A 6 -8.09 6.18 6.07
C THR A 6 -7.54 4.76 6.01
N LEU A 7 -6.34 4.56 5.45
CA LEU A 7 -5.69 3.23 5.41
C LEU A 7 -4.98 2.86 6.72
N GLU A 8 -4.68 3.83 7.58
CA GLU A 8 -4.05 3.57 8.88
C GLU A 8 -5.09 3.16 9.95
N ASP A 9 -6.36 3.57 9.81
CA ASP A 9 -7.45 3.20 10.73
C ASP A 9 -7.98 1.77 10.49
N GLU A 10 -7.98 1.26 9.26
CA GLU A 10 -8.54 -0.07 8.95
C GLU A 10 -7.71 -1.25 9.50
N ASN A 11 -6.48 -1.01 9.93
CA ASN A 11 -5.64 -2.05 10.55
C ASN A 11 -5.83 -2.13 12.08
N ALA A 12 -6.68 -1.27 12.65
CA ALA A 12 -6.95 -1.19 14.08
C ALA A 12 -8.37 -1.66 14.41
N ARG A 13 -8.61 -2.98 14.28
CA ARG A 13 -9.55 -3.84 15.05
C ARG A 13 -10.23 -4.87 14.14
N ALA A 14 -9.79 -6.11 14.27
CA ALA A 14 -10.53 -7.27 13.83
C ALA A 14 -11.64 -7.58 14.85
N ASP A 15 -12.87 -7.18 14.54
CA ASP A 15 -14.09 -7.80 15.08
C ASP A 15 -15.19 -7.59 14.01
N LEU A 16 -15.26 -8.50 13.03
CA LEU A 16 -15.92 -8.23 11.74
C LEU A 16 -17.33 -8.82 11.66
N THR A 17 -18.29 -7.97 11.30
CA THR A 17 -19.55 -8.37 10.70
C THR A 17 -19.36 -8.72 9.21
N VAL A 18 -20.24 -9.58 8.65
CA VAL A 18 -20.13 -10.15 7.28
C VAL A 18 -19.97 -9.09 6.16
N GLU A 19 -20.43 -7.87 6.41
CA GLU A 19 -20.31 -6.74 5.49
C GLU A 19 -18.86 -6.23 5.39
N GLU A 20 -18.13 -6.19 6.52
CA GLU A 20 -16.73 -5.76 6.58
C GLU A 20 -15.77 -6.78 5.95
N GLU A 21 -16.08 -8.09 6.04
CA GLU A 21 -15.28 -9.13 5.36
C GLU A 21 -15.28 -8.99 3.83
N HIS A 22 -16.41 -8.52 3.27
CA HIS A 22 -16.54 -8.30 1.83
C HIS A 22 -15.74 -7.06 1.38
N ASP A 23 -15.74 -6.02 2.20
CA ASP A 23 -14.95 -4.80 1.99
C ASP A 23 -13.45 -5.06 2.07
N GLN A 24 -12.99 -5.83 3.07
CA GLN A 24 -11.59 -6.21 3.20
C GLN A 24 -11.08 -7.03 2.01
N LYS A 25 -11.88 -7.97 1.50
CA LYS A 25 -11.50 -8.76 0.31
C LYS A 25 -11.38 -7.88 -0.93
N ARG A 26 -12.27 -6.90 -1.11
CA ARG A 26 -12.20 -5.95 -2.22
C ARG A 26 -10.95 -5.08 -2.14
N LEU A 27 -10.68 -4.54 -0.95
CA LEU A 27 -9.49 -3.74 -0.69
C LEU A 27 -8.20 -4.53 -0.93
N ALA A 28 -8.13 -5.76 -0.42
CA ALA A 28 -6.99 -6.65 -0.64
C ALA A 28 -6.76 -6.96 -2.12
N ASN A 29 -7.83 -7.19 -2.88
CA ASN A 29 -7.73 -7.42 -4.32
C ASN A 29 -7.18 -6.18 -5.05
N TRP A 30 -7.74 -4.99 -4.79
CA TRP A 30 -7.26 -3.75 -5.43
C TRP A 30 -5.82 -3.41 -5.06
N LEU A 31 -5.44 -3.63 -3.81
CA LEU A 31 -4.07 -3.46 -3.37
C LEU A 31 -3.14 -4.44 -4.11
N GLY A 32 -3.56 -5.70 -4.26
CA GLY A 32 -2.86 -6.70 -5.06
C GLY A 32 -2.60 -6.22 -6.49
N VAL A 33 -3.64 -5.75 -7.19
CA VAL A 33 -3.45 -5.27 -8.58
C VAL A 33 -2.59 -3.99 -8.63
N ALA A 34 -2.72 -3.09 -7.66
CA ALA A 34 -1.88 -1.90 -7.61
C ALA A 34 -0.40 -2.21 -7.33
N MET A 35 -0.12 -3.27 -6.56
CA MET A 35 1.23 -3.76 -6.29
C MET A 35 1.91 -4.31 -7.55
N GLU A 36 1.16 -4.88 -8.51
CA GLU A 36 1.70 -5.36 -9.79
C GLU A 36 2.31 -4.23 -10.66
N ALA A 37 1.89 -2.98 -10.45
CA ALA A 37 2.44 -1.82 -11.15
C ALA A 37 3.82 -1.37 -10.63
N LEU A 38 4.27 -1.94 -9.51
CA LEU A 38 5.52 -1.61 -8.85
C LEU A 38 6.64 -2.56 -9.28
N ASN A 39 7.88 -2.07 -9.31
CA ASN A 39 9.03 -2.96 -9.44
C ASN A 39 9.36 -3.67 -8.12
N ASP A 40 10.18 -4.72 -8.17
CA ASP A 40 10.52 -5.54 -7.00
C ASP A 40 11.00 -4.73 -5.79
N ARG A 41 11.79 -3.68 -6.01
CA ARG A 41 12.29 -2.82 -4.94
C ARG A 41 11.19 -1.96 -4.33
N GLU A 42 10.31 -1.41 -5.16
CA GLU A 42 9.15 -0.64 -4.72
C GLU A 42 8.16 -1.52 -3.96
N GLN A 43 7.85 -2.72 -4.49
CA GLN A 43 7.00 -3.70 -3.82
C GLN A 43 7.56 -4.08 -2.45
N PHE A 44 8.87 -4.36 -2.38
CA PHE A 44 9.54 -4.68 -1.13
C PHE A 44 9.41 -3.55 -0.10
N ILE A 45 9.72 -2.31 -0.50
CA ILE A 45 9.61 -1.15 0.40
C ILE A 45 8.17 -0.95 0.89
N VAL A 46 7.17 -1.04 0.01
CA VAL A 46 5.76 -0.88 0.39
C VAL A 46 5.32 -2.00 1.34
N ARG A 47 5.66 -3.25 1.03
CA ARG A 47 5.31 -4.41 1.86
C ARG A 47 5.88 -4.27 3.27
N GLU A 48 7.18 -4.03 3.38
CA GLU A 48 7.87 -3.94 4.67
C GLU A 48 7.45 -2.71 5.50
N ARG A 49 6.87 -1.69 4.88
CA ARG A 49 6.46 -0.46 5.57
C ARG A 49 4.97 -0.37 5.87
N LYS A 50 4.11 -1.09 5.15
CA LYS A 50 2.65 -0.92 5.25
C LYS A 50 1.86 -2.21 5.34
N LEU A 51 2.41 -3.36 4.93
CA LEU A 51 1.66 -4.62 4.81
C LEU A 51 2.09 -5.69 5.82
N ILE A 52 2.91 -5.32 6.80
CA ILE A 52 3.36 -6.20 7.88
C ILE A 52 2.97 -5.60 9.22
N ASP A 53 2.74 -6.46 10.22
CA ASP A 53 2.31 -6.04 11.56
C ASP A 53 3.32 -5.15 12.27
N SER A 54 4.61 -5.27 11.93
CA SER A 54 5.69 -4.46 12.50
C SER A 54 6.42 -3.70 11.40
N PRO A 55 5.91 -2.53 10.98
CA PRO A 55 6.48 -1.73 9.91
C PRO A 55 7.96 -1.38 10.13
N ARG A 56 8.77 -1.61 9.11
CA ARG A 56 10.19 -1.26 9.13
C ARG A 56 10.43 0.22 8.88
N THR A 57 11.49 0.76 9.45
CA THR A 57 11.86 2.17 9.26
C THR A 57 12.61 2.37 7.94
N LEU A 58 12.53 3.58 7.37
CA LEU A 58 13.29 3.97 6.17
C LEU A 58 14.80 3.78 6.34
N GLU A 59 15.33 3.99 7.54
CA GLU A 59 16.74 3.77 7.87
C GLU A 59 17.11 2.29 7.82
N SER A 60 16.28 1.41 8.40
CA SER A 60 16.55 -0.03 8.38
C SER A 60 16.52 -0.61 6.96
N LEU A 61 15.56 -0.15 6.14
CA LEU A 61 15.45 -0.57 4.75
C LEU A 61 16.55 0.04 3.89
N GLY A 62 16.96 1.28 4.18
CA GLY A 62 18.09 1.91 3.52
C GLY A 62 19.39 1.15 3.77
N ALA A 63 19.64 0.77 5.03
CA ALA A 63 20.80 -0.04 5.40
C ALA A 63 20.83 -1.39 4.67
N GLU A 64 19.69 -2.09 4.58
CA GLU A 64 19.61 -3.38 3.88
C GLU A 64 19.76 -3.27 2.36
N LEU A 65 19.15 -2.25 1.76
CA LEU A 65 19.16 -2.06 0.31
C LEU A 65 20.42 -1.33 -0.20
N GLY A 66 21.31 -0.90 0.69
CA GLY A 66 22.47 -0.07 0.36
C GLY A 66 22.08 1.32 -0.16
N LEU A 67 20.96 1.87 0.32
CA LEU A 67 20.38 3.15 -0.09
C LEU A 67 20.34 4.14 1.07
N SER A 68 20.40 5.43 0.77
CA SER A 68 20.13 6.44 1.79
C SER A 68 18.66 6.43 2.21
N LYS A 69 18.38 6.86 3.44
CA LYS A 69 17.01 7.06 3.97
C LYS A 69 16.14 7.86 3.00
N GLU A 70 16.68 8.96 2.47
CA GLU A 70 15.97 9.81 1.52
C GLU A 70 15.70 9.09 0.20
N ARG A 71 16.62 8.23 -0.25
CA ARG A 71 16.40 7.44 -1.47
C ARG A 71 15.29 6.40 -1.29
N VAL A 72 15.21 5.75 -0.13
CA VAL A 72 14.10 4.84 0.20
C VAL A 72 12.77 5.61 0.26
N ARG A 73 12.76 6.79 0.88
CA ARG A 73 11.57 7.67 0.91
C ARG A 73 11.10 8.06 -0.50
N GLN A 74 12.02 8.36 -1.40
CA GLN A 74 11.67 8.67 -2.80
C GLN A 74 11.09 7.46 -3.53
N LEU A 75 11.65 6.27 -3.32
CA LEU A 75 11.13 5.02 -3.90
C LEU A 75 9.74 4.71 -3.36
N GLU A 76 9.52 4.88 -2.05
CA GLU A 76 8.21 4.75 -1.42
C GLU A 76 7.19 5.72 -2.04
N ALA A 77 7.53 7.01 -2.14
CA ALA A 77 6.65 8.02 -2.73
C ALA A 77 6.36 7.73 -4.22
N ALA A 78 7.37 7.28 -4.98
CA ALA A 78 7.20 6.88 -6.37
C ALA A 78 6.28 5.66 -6.50
N ALA A 79 6.42 4.68 -5.60
CA ALA A 79 5.56 3.52 -5.55
C ALA A 79 4.10 3.92 -5.31
N PHE A 80 3.83 4.74 -4.30
CA PHE A 80 2.47 5.25 -4.07
C PHE A 80 1.91 6.05 -5.25
N GLY A 81 2.75 6.83 -5.92
CA GLY A 81 2.37 7.53 -7.15
C GLY A 81 1.95 6.58 -8.27
N LYS A 82 2.66 5.45 -8.44
CA LYS A 82 2.31 4.41 -9.42
C LYS A 82 1.04 3.67 -9.05
N MET A 83 0.91 3.24 -7.79
CA MET A 83 -0.30 2.58 -7.28
C MET A 83 -1.53 3.45 -7.48
N ARG A 84 -1.45 4.75 -7.14
CA ARG A 84 -2.53 5.71 -7.37
C ARG A 84 -2.90 5.80 -8.84
N LYS A 85 -1.93 6.00 -9.74
CA LYS A 85 -2.20 6.09 -11.19
C LYS A 85 -2.82 4.81 -11.73
N TYR A 86 -2.36 3.66 -11.25
CA TYR A 86 -2.90 2.38 -11.64
C TYR A 86 -4.35 2.24 -11.17
N LEU A 87 -4.63 2.59 -9.91
CA LEU A 87 -5.99 2.60 -9.38
C LEU A 87 -6.89 3.60 -10.09
N GLU A 88 -6.43 4.83 -10.38
CA GLU A 88 -7.17 5.85 -11.14
C GLU A 88 -7.50 5.38 -12.57
N LYS A 89 -6.56 4.70 -13.23
CA LYS A 89 -6.77 4.15 -14.57
C LYS A 89 -7.79 3.01 -14.56
N ASN A 90 -7.74 2.16 -13.55
CA ASN A 90 -8.68 1.07 -13.34
C ASN A 90 -9.90 1.52 -12.51
N ALA A 91 -10.03 2.82 -12.19
CA ALA A 91 -11.03 3.31 -11.25
C ALA A 91 -12.45 3.18 -11.80
N GLY A 92 -12.61 3.04 -13.12
CA GLY A 92 -13.90 2.68 -13.72
C GLY A 92 -14.39 1.31 -13.26
N GLU A 93 -13.48 0.36 -13.01
CA GLU A 93 -13.80 -0.93 -12.40
C GLU A 93 -13.93 -0.78 -10.88
N VAL A 94 -12.99 -0.09 -10.21
CA VAL A 94 -13.02 0.15 -8.74
C VAL A 94 -14.30 0.87 -8.28
N ARG A 95 -14.80 1.86 -9.03
CA ARG A 95 -16.08 2.53 -8.75
C ARG A 95 -17.30 1.66 -8.99
N ASN A 96 -17.24 0.65 -9.86
CA ASN A 96 -18.33 -0.30 -10.03
C ASN A 96 -18.44 -1.28 -8.85
N PHE A 97 -17.41 -1.31 -8.01
CA PHE A 97 -17.33 -2.16 -6.82
C PHE A 97 -17.57 -1.38 -5.52
N LEU A 98 -17.65 -0.04 -5.56
CA LEU A 98 -18.15 0.86 -4.50
C LEU A 98 -19.66 1.08 -4.69
#